data_AF-A0A2M9WAT5-F1
#
_entry.id   AF-A0A2M9WAT5-F1
#
_cell.length_a   1.000
_cell.length_b   1.000
_cell.length_c   1.000
_cell.angle_alpha   90.00
_cell.angle_beta   90.00
_cell.angle_gamma   90.00
#
_symmetry.space_group_name_H-M   'P 1'
#
loop_
_entity.id
_entity.type
_entity.pdbx_description
1 polymer ?
#
loop_
_entity_poly.entity_id
_entity_poly.type
_entity_poly.pdbx_seq_one_letter_code
_entity_poly.pdbx_strand_id
1 'polypeptide(L)' 'MTICCQRCGCAKFYFTLPNTEENRNTPHHGACCAVCDKPIDWRDLIPAVRAFSEFAASRAE' A
#
# COMPACT_ATOMS: atom_id res chain seq x y z
N MET A 1 -2.60 1.53 10.07
CA MET A 1 -2.91 1.00 8.72
C MET A 1 -1.58 0.90 8.02
N THR A 2 -1.27 -0.25 7.43
CA THR A 2 0.02 -0.44 6.74
C THR A 2 -0.27 -0.54 5.24
N ILE A 3 0.48 0.19 4.42
CA ILE A 3 0.35 0.12 2.96
C ILE A 3 1.36 -0.91 2.46
N CYS A 4 0.86 -1.97 1.84
CA CYS A 4 1.68 -3.01 1.20
C CYS A 4 1.15 -3.28 -0.21
N CYS A 5 2.04 -3.27 -1.19
CA CYS A 5 1.67 -3.58 -2.57
C CYS A 5 1.21 -5.03 -2.68
N GLN A 6 -0.06 -5.27 -3.06
CA GLN A 6 -0.57 -6.64 -3.22
C GLN A 6 0.08 -7.42 -4.37
N ARG A 7 0.75 -6.74 -5.32
CA ARG A 7 1.44 -7.41 -6.44
C ARG A 7 2.80 -7.99 -6.05
N CYS A 8 3.55 -7.34 -5.17
CA CYS A 8 4.93 -7.73 -4.86
C CYS A 8 5.25 -7.77 -3.35
N GLY A 9 4.29 -7.47 -2.48
CA GLY A 9 4.47 -7.42 -1.02
C GLY A 9 5.30 -6.24 -0.52
N CYS A 10 5.78 -5.35 -1.40
CA CYS A 10 6.63 -4.24 -0.99
C CYS A 10 5.85 -3.19 -0.19
N ALA A 11 6.42 -2.77 0.94
CA ALA A 11 5.90 -1.68 1.77
C ALA A 11 6.51 -0.30 1.42
N LYS A 12 7.34 -0.21 0.37
CA LYS A 12 7.95 1.05 -0.09
C LYS A 12 7.20 1.60 -1.30
N PHE A 13 6.97 2.90 -1.28
CA PHE A 13 6.27 3.63 -2.34
C PHE A 13 6.88 5.02 -2.53
N TYR A 14 6.66 5.59 -3.70
CA TYR A 14 7.05 6.97 -4.05
C TYR A 14 5.82 7.72 -4.57
N PHE A 15 5.75 9.01 -4.29
CA PHE A 15 4.65 9.85 -4.74
C PHE A 15 4.84 10.23 -6.21
N THR A 16 3.79 10.07 -7.01
CA THR A 16 3.77 10.32 -8.46
C THR A 16 2.97 11.55 -8.86
N LEU A 17 2.16 12.12 -7.97
CA LEU A 17 1.37 13.31 -8.26
C LEU A 17 1.99 14.59 -7.65
N PRO A 18 2.27 15.62 -8.45
CA PRO A 18 2.65 16.94 -7.96
C PRO A 18 1.40 17.68 -7.48
N ASN A 19 1.02 17.50 -6.22
CA ASN A 19 0.13 18.38 -5.45
C ASN A 19 -1.13 18.88 -6.20
N THR A 20 -1.71 18.05 -7.07
CA THR A 20 -2.90 18.40 -7.85
C THR A 20 -4.07 17.71 -7.21
N GLU A 21 -5.13 18.50 -7.00
CA GLU A 21 -6.28 18.18 -6.16
C GLU A 21 -6.72 16.73 -6.26
N GLU A 22 -6.90 16.10 -5.08
CA GLU A 22 -7.41 14.75 -4.92
C GLU A 22 -8.72 14.60 -5.73
N ASN A 23 -8.60 14.10 -6.95
CA ASN A 23 -9.76 13.77 -7.75
C ASN A 23 -10.38 12.53 -7.09
N ARG A 24 -11.38 12.75 -6.25
CA ARG A 24 -12.13 11.72 -5.50
C ARG A 24 -12.64 10.56 -6.36
N ASN A 25 -12.66 10.70 -7.69
CA ASN A 25 -13.06 9.66 -8.63
C ASN A 25 -11.89 8.82 -9.17
N THR A 26 -10.64 9.12 -8.81
CA THR A 26 -9.48 8.33 -9.23
C THR A 26 -9.10 7.34 -8.14
N PRO A 27 -9.01 6.02 -8.44
CA PRO A 27 -8.56 5.01 -7.48
C PRO A 27 -7.06 5.09 -7.17
N HIS A 28 -6.38 6.12 -7.68
CA HIS A 28 -4.94 6.33 -7.57
C HIS A 28 -4.66 7.37 -6.49
N HIS A 29 -4.09 6.95 -5.36
CA HIS A 29 -3.76 7.84 -4.25
C HIS A 29 -2.46 8.65 -4.47
N GLY A 30 -2.06 8.83 -5.73
CA GLY A 30 -0.85 9.58 -6.09
C GLY A 30 0.46 8.97 -5.63
N ALA A 31 0.48 7.66 -5.35
CA ALA A 31 1.69 6.92 -5.00
C ALA A 31 1.80 5.65 -5.84
N CYS A 32 3.03 5.24 -6.14
CA CYS A 32 3.35 3.99 -6.82
C CYS A 32 4.30 3.15 -5.98
N CYS A 33 4.22 1.83 -6.12
CA CYS A 33 5.16 0.90 -5.50
C CYS A 33 6.58 1.11 -6.03
N ALA A 34 7.56 1.19 -5.13
CA ALA A 34 8.97 1.41 -5.49
C ALA A 34 9.67 0.21 -6.15
N VAL A 35 8.98 -0.93 -6.32
CA VAL A 35 9.55 -2.17 -6.89
C VAL A 35 8.90 -2.55 -8.21
N CYS A 36 7.57 -2.50 -8.29
CA CYS A 36 6.84 -2.95 -9.48
C CYS A 36 6.08 -1.84 -10.21
N ASP A 37 6.27 -0.59 -9.78
CA ASP A 37 5.64 0.62 -10.31
C ASP A 37 4.11 0.59 -10.37
N LYS A 38 3.50 -0.38 -9.70
CA LYS A 38 2.04 -0.48 -9.56
C LYS A 38 1.54 0.76 -8.81
N PRO A 39 0.54 1.48 -9.34
CA PRO A 39 -0.17 2.49 -8.56
C PRO A 39 -0.77 1.89 -7.29
N ILE A 40 -0.61 2.59 -6.18
CA ILE A 40 -1.18 2.24 -4.89
C ILE A 40 -2.65 2.64 -4.88
N ASP A 41 -3.51 1.67 -4.58
CA ASP A 41 -4.96 1.83 -4.50
C ASP A 41 -5.49 1.40 -3.12
N TRP A 42 -6.79 1.63 -2.86
CA TRP A 42 -7.41 1.35 -1.56
C TRP A 42 -7.24 -0.10 -1.08
N ARG A 43 -7.02 -1.05 -2.00
CA ARG A 43 -6.80 -2.48 -1.66
C ARG A 43 -5.42 -2.73 -1.07
N ASP A 44 -4.44 -1.87 -1.36
CA ASP A 44 -3.09 -1.98 -0.80
C ASP A 44 -3.04 -1.50 0.68
N LEU A 45 -4.14 -0.93 1.21
CA LEU A 45 -4.26 -0.63 2.63
C LEU A 45 -4.64 -1.89 3.41
N ILE A 46 -3.70 -2.39 4.21
CA ILE A 46 -3.94 -3.48 5.15
C ILE A 46 -4.54 -2.89 6.45
N PRO A 47 -5.74 -3.33 6.86
CA PRO A 47 -6.32 -2.96 8.14
C PRO A 47 -5.39 -3.36 9.28
N ALA A 48 -5.25 -2.51 10.30
CA ALA A 48 -4.35 -2.77 11.43
C ALA A 48 -4.60 -4.13 12.10
N VAL A 49 -5.86 -4.61 12.13
CA VAL A 49 -6.24 -5.94 12.64
C VAL A 49 -5.50 -7.09 11.95
N ARG A 50 -5.21 -7.00 10.64
CA ARG A 50 -4.51 -8.06 9.89
C ARG A 50 -3.00 -8.02 10.06
N ALA A 51 -2.42 -6.85 10.29
CA ALA A 51 -0.98 -6.70 10.51
C ALA A 51 -0.51 -7.46 11.77
N PHE A 52 -1.35 -7.58 12.80
CA PHE A 52 -1.04 -8.37 13.98
C PHE A 52 -1.08 -9.88 13.74
N SER A 53 -1.86 -10.37 12.78
CA SER A 53 -1.98 -11.81 12.49
C SER A 53 -0.79 -12.36 11.71
N GLU A 54 -0.25 -11.63 10.73
CA GLU A 54 0.97 -12.04 10.01
C GLU A 54 2.22 -11.97 10.90
N PHE A 55 2.31 -10.95 11.78
CA PHE A 55 3.42 -10.85 12.73
C PHE A 55 3.37 -11.91 13.85
N ALA A 56 2.16 -12.31 14.28
CA ALA A 56 1.99 -13.39 15.25
C ALA A 56 2.28 -14.77 14.63
N ALA A 57 1.94 -14.99 13.35
CA ALA A 57 2.25 -16.23 12.64
C ALA A 57 3.76 -16.41 12.40
N SER A 58 4.49 -15.32 12.11
CA SER A 58 5.95 -15.36 11.88
C SER A 58 6.79 -15.55 13.16
N ARG A 59 6.16 -15.58 14.35
CA ARG A 59 6.83 -15.71 15.65
C ARG A 59 6.62 -17.07 16.32
N ALA A 60 5.97 -18.00 15.64
CA ALA A 60 5.65 -19.34 16.13
C ALA A 60 6.52 -20.45 15.52
N GLU A 61 7.64 -20.11 14.87
CA GLU A 61 8.64 -21.05 14.35
C GLU A 61 9.88 -21.10 15.24
#